data_AF-A0AAW6ZV08-F1
#
_entry.id   AF-A0AAW6ZV08-F1
#
_cell.length_a   1.000
_cell.length_b   1.000
_cell.length_c   1.000
_cell.angle_alpha   90.00
_cell.angle_beta   90.00
_cell.angle_gamma   90.00
#
_symmetry.space_group_name_H-M   'P 1'
#
loop_
_entity.id
_entity.type
_entity.pdbx_description
1 polymer ?
#
loop_
_entity_poly.entity_id
_entity_poly.type
_entity_poly.pdbx_seq_one_letter_code
_entity_poly.pdbx_strand_id
1 'polypeptide(L)'
;MNHFELFGLPSQFQLDGSLLSSQFRELQKRFHPDNFATASERDRLMAVQKAAQINDAYQVLKHPISRAEYILAENGTEIRGEQQTMQDPMFLMEQMELREELEDIADSSDPESALFDFDSKVSKMYKQHLASVEQELDQGLWAEAADRVRKLKFIAKLKNEIELVEDKLLG
;
A
#
# COMPACT_ATOMS: atom_id res chain seq x y z
N MET A 1 19.63 4.01 9.53
CA MET A 1 19.41 3.95 8.09
C MET A 1 17.98 3.49 7.87
N ASN A 2 17.12 4.40 7.45
CA ASN A 2 15.71 4.13 7.16
C ASN A 2 15.56 3.54 5.75
N HIS A 3 14.34 3.12 5.36
CA HIS A 3 14.11 2.48 4.05
C HIS A 3 14.40 3.43 2.88
N PHE A 4 14.08 4.72 3.00
CA PHE A 4 14.35 5.70 1.95
C PHE A 4 15.85 5.91 1.74
N GLU A 5 16.59 6.06 2.84
CA GLU A 5 18.05 6.15 2.84
C GLU A 5 18.68 4.92 2.19
N LEU A 6 18.12 3.71 2.40
CA LEU A 6 18.61 2.47 1.80
C LEU A 6 18.65 2.53 0.27
N PHE A 7 17.65 3.17 -0.35
CA PHE A 7 17.58 3.35 -1.80
C PHE A 7 18.17 4.68 -2.28
N GLY A 8 18.63 5.55 -1.37
CA GLY A 8 19.10 6.90 -1.70
C GLY A 8 17.96 7.83 -2.15
N LEU A 9 16.76 7.62 -1.62
CA LEU A 9 15.54 8.37 -1.95
C LEU A 9 15.22 9.41 -0.86
N PRO A 10 14.54 10.52 -1.21
CA PRO A 10 14.00 11.43 -0.21
C PRO A 10 12.90 10.73 0.63
N SER A 11 12.85 11.03 1.92
CA SER A 11 11.84 10.50 2.85
C SER A 11 10.51 11.26 2.70
N GLN A 12 9.81 11.01 1.59
CA GLN A 12 8.56 11.68 1.24
C GLN A 12 7.56 10.67 0.68
N PHE A 13 6.26 11.01 0.72
CA PHE A 13 5.22 10.13 0.21
C PHE A 13 5.29 9.98 -1.32
N GLN A 14 5.51 11.09 -2.04
CA GLN A 14 5.66 11.06 -3.49
C GLN A 14 6.95 10.33 -3.89
N LEU A 15 6.82 9.20 -4.60
CA LEU A 15 7.94 8.35 -4.96
C LEU A 15 7.87 7.96 -6.43
N ASP A 16 9.01 8.10 -7.12
CA ASP A 16 9.19 7.58 -8.47
C ASP A 16 9.39 6.05 -8.40
N GLY A 17 8.36 5.31 -8.81
CA GLY A 17 8.39 3.85 -8.82
C GLY A 17 9.43 3.26 -9.77
N SER A 18 9.78 3.97 -10.85
CA SER A 18 10.81 3.54 -11.79
C SER A 18 12.20 3.66 -11.18
N LEU A 19 12.46 4.77 -10.49
CA LEU A 19 13.70 4.99 -9.76
C LEU A 19 13.86 3.97 -8.63
N LEU A 20 12.82 3.77 -7.80
CA LEU A 20 12.85 2.76 -6.72
C LEU A 20 13.15 1.35 -7.29
N SER A 21 12.51 0.98 -8.41
CA SER A 21 12.75 -0.31 -9.06
C SER A 21 14.18 -0.45 -9.58
N SER A 22 14.77 0.62 -10.12
CA SER A 22 16.16 0.65 -10.56
C SER A 22 17.12 0.46 -9.38
N GLN A 23 16.96 1.26 -8.33
CA GLN A 23 17.78 1.19 -7.11
C GLN A 23 17.67 -0.19 -6.45
N PHE A 24 16.47 -0.77 -6.42
CA PHE A 24 16.26 -2.13 -5.93
C PHE A 24 17.06 -3.17 -6.70
N ARG A 25 17.01 -3.14 -8.04
CA ARG A 25 17.77 -4.08 -8.88
C ARG A 25 19.27 -3.96 -8.69
N GLU A 26 19.79 -2.75 -8.56
CA GLU A 26 21.22 -2.52 -8.30
C GLU A 26 21.66 -3.09 -6.95
N LEU A 27 20.88 -2.82 -5.89
CA LEU A 27 21.16 -3.33 -4.55
C LEU A 27 21.02 -4.85 -4.49
N GLN A 28 19.98 -5.41 -5.11
CA GLN A 28 19.76 -6.85 -5.17
C GLN A 28 20.92 -7.54 -5.90
N LYS A 29 21.39 -6.99 -7.03
CA LYS A 29 22.54 -7.52 -7.76
C LYS A 29 23.83 -7.46 -6.94
N ARG A 30 24.03 -6.38 -6.17
CA ARG A 30 25.22 -6.20 -5.32
C ARG A 30 25.24 -7.16 -4.13
N PHE A 31 24.11 -7.34 -3.47
CA PHE A 31 23.97 -8.12 -2.23
C PHE A 31 23.35 -9.50 -2.45
N HIS A 32 23.32 -10.00 -3.69
CA HIS A 32 22.80 -11.33 -3.99
C HIS A 32 23.60 -12.41 -3.23
N PRO A 33 22.96 -13.35 -2.52
CA PRO A 33 23.66 -14.38 -1.74
C PRO A 33 24.67 -15.19 -2.57
N ASP A 34 24.38 -15.42 -3.85
CA ASP A 34 25.28 -16.14 -4.78
C ASP A 34 26.64 -15.47 -4.95
N ASN A 35 26.72 -14.14 -4.84
CA ASN A 35 28.00 -13.42 -4.90
C ASN A 35 28.92 -13.77 -3.71
N PHE A 36 28.35 -14.33 -2.64
CA PHE A 36 29.04 -14.69 -1.41
C PHE A 36 29.11 -16.21 -1.21
N ALA A 37 28.74 -17.01 -2.23
CA ALA A 37 28.71 -18.47 -2.15
C ALA A 37 30.08 -19.13 -1.86
N THR A 38 31.19 -18.42 -2.08
CA THR A 38 32.55 -18.86 -1.71
C THR A 38 33.13 -18.11 -0.51
N ALA A 39 32.38 -17.14 0.05
CA ALA A 39 32.79 -16.37 1.22
C ALA A 39 32.64 -17.18 2.52
N SER A 40 33.09 -16.59 3.62
CA SER A 40 32.91 -17.16 4.96
C SER A 40 31.42 -17.31 5.30
N GLU A 41 31.10 -18.24 6.21
CA GLU A 41 29.73 -18.43 6.69
C GLU A 41 29.14 -17.13 7.25
N ARG A 42 29.95 -16.37 7.99
CA ARG A 42 29.57 -15.06 8.52
C ARG A 42 29.15 -14.10 7.40
N ASP A 43 29.94 -14.01 6.34
CA ASP A 43 29.66 -13.08 5.24
C ASP A 43 28.45 -13.53 4.41
N ARG A 44 28.22 -14.84 4.27
CA ARG A 44 26.98 -15.37 3.66
C ARG A 44 25.75 -15.00 4.46
N LEU A 45 25.78 -15.18 5.78
CA LEU A 45 24.68 -14.80 6.66
C LEU A 45 24.39 -13.30 6.58
N MET A 46 25.43 -12.45 6.58
CA MET A 46 25.28 -11.01 6.40
C MET A 46 24.66 -10.66 5.04
N ALA A 47 25.06 -11.34 3.96
CA ALA A 47 24.49 -11.12 2.63
C ALA A 47 23.00 -11.49 2.59
N VAL A 48 22.60 -12.62 3.18
CA VAL A 48 21.19 -13.04 3.28
C VAL A 48 20.37 -12.04 4.07
N GLN A 49 20.85 -11.60 5.23
CA GLN A 49 20.17 -10.57 6.03
C GLN A 49 20.03 -9.26 5.28
N LYS A 50 21.06 -8.85 4.52
CA LYS A 50 21.01 -7.62 3.74
C LYS A 50 20.03 -7.73 2.58
N ALA A 51 20.00 -8.85 1.87
CA ALA A 51 19.04 -9.10 0.81
C ALA A 51 17.59 -9.10 1.33
N ALA A 52 17.34 -9.70 2.49
CA ALA A 52 16.04 -9.65 3.16
C ALA A 52 15.64 -8.20 3.49
N GLN A 53 16.53 -7.42 4.11
CA GLN A 53 16.29 -6.01 4.41
C GLN A 53 15.95 -5.19 3.15
N ILE A 54 16.66 -5.42 2.04
CA ILE A 54 16.41 -4.73 0.76
C ILE A 54 15.02 -5.09 0.21
N ASN A 55 14.64 -6.37 0.27
CA ASN A 55 13.33 -6.82 -0.17
C ASN A 55 12.20 -6.20 0.68
N ASP A 56 12.33 -6.24 2.00
CA ASP A 56 11.33 -5.69 2.91
C ASP A 56 11.15 -4.19 2.70
N ALA A 57 12.26 -3.44 2.62
CA ALA A 57 12.23 -2.02 2.34
C ALA A 57 11.58 -1.70 0.97
N TYR A 58 11.88 -2.50 -0.06
CA TYR A 58 11.28 -2.34 -1.37
C TYR A 58 9.75 -2.58 -1.33
N GLN A 59 9.28 -3.64 -0.69
CA GLN A 59 7.85 -3.91 -0.56
C GLN A 59 7.13 -2.78 0.18
N VAL A 60 7.72 -2.30 1.29
CA VAL A 60 7.16 -1.19 2.07
C VAL A 60 7.04 0.08 1.24
N LEU A 61 8.08 0.47 0.52
CA LEU A 61 8.06 1.73 -0.26
C LEU A 61 7.27 1.62 -1.57
N LYS A 62 7.19 0.43 -2.17
CA LYS A 62 6.49 0.23 -3.45
C LYS A 62 5.00 0.52 -3.33
N HIS A 63 4.35 0.05 -2.26
CA HIS A 63 2.90 0.22 -2.08
C HIS A 63 2.58 1.53 -1.33
N PRO A 64 1.68 2.39 -1.84
CA PRO A 64 1.38 3.68 -1.21
C PRO A 64 0.90 3.58 0.23
N ILE A 65 0.03 2.61 0.56
CA ILE A 65 -0.49 2.44 1.92
C ILE A 65 0.63 2.08 2.90
N SER A 66 1.45 1.06 2.59
CA SER A 66 2.57 0.68 3.46
C SER A 66 3.64 1.76 3.55
N ARG A 67 3.83 2.55 2.48
CA ARG A 67 4.72 3.71 2.49
C ARG A 67 4.22 4.80 3.43
N ALA A 68 2.93 5.10 3.42
CA ALA A 68 2.33 6.05 4.37
C ALA A 68 2.45 5.54 5.82
N GLU A 69 2.13 4.25 6.06
CA GLU A 69 2.32 3.60 7.36
C GLU A 69 3.77 3.73 7.86
N TYR A 70 4.73 3.54 6.96
CA TYR A 70 6.15 3.67 7.27
C TYR A 70 6.54 5.10 7.62
N ILE A 71 6.12 6.10 6.84
CA ILE A 71 6.37 7.51 7.13
C ILE A 71 5.77 7.90 8.49
N LEU A 72 4.56 7.44 8.80
CA LEU A 72 3.91 7.70 10.09
C LEU A 72 4.70 7.07 11.25
N ALA A 73 5.17 5.84 11.09
CA ALA A 73 5.97 5.14 12.10
C ALA A 73 7.30 5.87 12.38
N GLU A 74 7.99 6.36 11.34
CA GLU A 74 9.21 7.17 11.49
C GLU A 74 8.95 8.48 12.26
N ASN A 75 7.72 8.99 12.22
CA ASN A 75 7.27 10.17 12.97
C ASN A 75 6.58 9.81 14.31
N GLY A 76 6.75 8.59 14.81
CA GLY A 76 6.24 8.16 16.11
C GLY A 76 4.73 7.91 16.16
N THR A 77 4.07 7.86 15.00
CA THR A 77 2.63 7.59 14.90
C THR A 77 2.42 6.18 14.37
N GLU A 78 2.06 5.26 15.27
CA GLU A 78 1.72 3.89 14.88
C GLU A 78 0.26 3.80 14.42
N ILE A 79 0.03 3.19 13.26
CA ILE A 79 -1.32 2.77 12.87
C ILE A 79 -1.70 1.52 13.65
N ARG A 80 -2.18 1.71 14.88
CA ARG A 80 -2.65 0.62 15.73
C ARG A 80 -4.03 0.13 15.29
N GLY A 81 -4.05 -0.94 14.51
CA GLY A 81 -5.20 -1.82 14.26
C GLY A 81 -6.47 -1.17 13.68
N GLU A 82 -7.42 -2.01 13.27
CA GLU A 82 -8.73 -1.59 12.73
C GLU A 82 -9.68 -1.05 13.83
N GLN A 83 -9.32 -1.19 15.10
CA GLN A 83 -10.14 -0.82 16.25
C GLN A 83 -10.45 0.69 16.32
N GLN A 84 -9.55 1.54 15.83
CA GLN A 84 -9.78 2.99 15.79
C GLN A 84 -10.76 3.38 14.67
N THR A 85 -10.76 2.65 13.56
CA THR A 85 -11.71 2.84 12.47
C THR A 85 -13.15 2.47 12.88
N MET A 86 -13.31 1.62 13.90
CA MET A 86 -14.62 1.30 14.48
C MET A 86 -15.29 2.52 15.17
N GLN A 87 -14.58 3.64 15.32
CA GLN A 87 -15.08 4.86 15.96
C GLN A 87 -15.67 5.88 14.97
N ASP A 88 -15.76 5.56 13.67
CA ASP A 88 -16.38 6.41 12.64
C ASP A 88 -17.63 5.72 12.04
N PRO A 89 -18.83 5.90 12.66
CA PRO A 89 -20.06 5.25 12.22
C PRO A 89 -20.49 5.63 10.80
N MET A 90 -20.22 6.88 10.39
CA MET A 90 -20.58 7.36 9.06
C MET A 90 -19.76 6.65 8.00
N PHE A 91 -18.46 6.49 8.24
CA PHE A 91 -17.60 5.73 7.34
C PHE A 91 -17.98 4.25 7.27
N LEU A 92 -18.32 3.63 8.41
CA LEU A 92 -18.76 2.23 8.42
C LEU A 92 -20.06 2.03 7.63
N MET A 93 -21.01 2.96 7.73
CA MET A 93 -22.25 2.95 6.96
C MET A 93 -21.96 3.04 5.45
N GLU A 94 -21.12 3.99 5.03
CA GLU A 94 -20.68 4.11 3.63
C GLU A 94 -20.01 2.82 3.14
N GLN A 95 -19.18 2.17 3.97
CA GLN A 95 -18.55 0.89 3.63
C GLN A 95 -19.52 -0.28 3.50
N MET A 96 -20.66 -0.25 4.22
CA MET A 96 -21.72 -1.24 4.08
C MET A 96 -22.52 -1.00 2.80
N GLU A 97 -22.91 0.26 2.54
CA GLU A 97 -23.63 0.64 1.31
C GLU A 97 -22.84 0.28 0.05
N LEU A 98 -21.52 0.52 0.05
CA LEU A 98 -20.65 0.13 -1.07
C LEU A 98 -20.59 -1.39 -1.29
N ARG A 99 -20.68 -2.19 -0.23
CA ARG A 99 -20.66 -3.65 -0.34
C ARG A 99 -22.01 -4.20 -0.81
N GLU A 100 -23.10 -3.63 -0.31
CA GLU A 100 -24.45 -3.94 -0.79
C GLU A 100 -24.57 -3.63 -2.29
N GLU A 101 -24.09 -2.46 -2.72
CA GLU A 101 -24.05 -2.11 -4.14
C GLU A 101 -23.19 -3.08 -4.97
N LEU A 102 -22.04 -3.53 -4.45
CA LEU A 102 -21.20 -4.52 -5.13
C LEU A 102 -21.90 -5.88 -5.26
N GLU A 103 -22.64 -6.31 -4.23
CA GLU A 103 -23.41 -7.56 -4.24
C GLU A 103 -24.56 -7.49 -5.27
N ASP A 104 -25.25 -6.36 -5.34
CA ASP A 104 -26.38 -6.16 -6.25
C ASP A 104 -25.99 -6.09 -7.74
N ILE A 105 -24.73 -5.79 -8.06
CA ILE A 105 -24.23 -5.72 -9.45
C ILE A 105 -24.47 -7.03 -10.20
N ALA A 106 -24.32 -8.18 -9.53
CA ALA A 106 -24.50 -9.49 -10.14
C ALA A 106 -25.95 -9.74 -10.62
N ASP A 107 -26.93 -9.10 -9.98
CA ASP A 107 -28.35 -9.21 -10.29
C ASP A 107 -28.85 -8.11 -11.26
N SER A 108 -27.95 -7.22 -11.69
CA SER A 108 -28.28 -6.13 -12.61
C SER A 108 -28.51 -6.62 -14.04
N SER A 109 -29.18 -5.80 -14.88
CA SER A 109 -29.43 -6.14 -16.28
C SER A 109 -28.18 -6.18 -17.15
N ASP A 110 -27.11 -5.49 -16.73
CA ASP A 110 -25.81 -5.44 -17.40
C ASP A 110 -24.68 -5.41 -16.34
N PRO A 111 -24.33 -6.57 -15.75
CA PRO A 111 -23.38 -6.66 -14.66
C PRO A 111 -21.96 -6.20 -15.02
N GLU A 112 -21.53 -6.40 -16.26
CA GLU A 112 -20.19 -5.99 -16.71
C GLU A 112 -20.05 -4.46 -16.71
N SER A 113 -21.03 -3.77 -17.31
CA SER A 113 -21.06 -2.31 -17.35
C SER A 113 -21.22 -1.72 -15.94
N ALA A 114 -22.09 -2.30 -15.12
CA ALA A 114 -22.29 -1.87 -13.74
C ALA A 114 -21.02 -2.06 -12.88
N LEU A 115 -20.29 -3.17 -13.06
CA LEU A 115 -19.02 -3.40 -12.38
C LEU A 115 -17.94 -2.40 -12.83
N PHE A 116 -17.86 -2.08 -14.12
CA PHE A 116 -16.92 -1.10 -14.64
C PHE A 116 -17.15 0.31 -14.05
N ASP A 117 -18.42 0.73 -13.98
CA ASP A 117 -18.80 2.01 -13.37
C ASP A 117 -18.49 2.03 -11.87
N PHE A 118 -18.75 0.92 -11.17
CA PHE A 118 -18.45 0.77 -9.76
C PHE A 118 -16.94 0.78 -9.47
N ASP A 119 -16.12 0.05 -10.22
CA ASP A 119 -14.65 0.12 -10.06
C ASP A 119 -14.14 1.53 -10.36
N SER A 120 -14.67 2.19 -11.40
CA SER A 120 -14.30 3.58 -11.71
C SER A 120 -14.59 4.52 -10.53
N LYS A 121 -15.75 4.36 -9.88
CA LYS A 121 -16.12 5.11 -8.67
C LYS A 121 -15.16 4.84 -7.52
N VAL A 122 -14.92 3.58 -7.18
CA VAL A 122 -14.05 3.19 -6.06
C VAL A 122 -12.59 3.59 -6.33
N SER A 123 -12.12 3.45 -7.57
CA SER A 123 -10.80 3.90 -8.02
C SER A 123 -10.62 5.41 -7.90
N LYS A 124 -11.65 6.21 -8.21
CA LYS A 124 -11.63 7.66 -8.00
C LYS A 124 -11.55 8.01 -6.51
N MET A 125 -12.37 7.36 -5.68
CA MET A 125 -12.36 7.54 -4.22
C MET A 125 -10.97 7.20 -3.65
N TYR A 126 -10.39 6.07 -4.05
CA TYR A 126 -9.04 5.65 -3.64
C TYR A 126 -7.97 6.72 -3.98
N LYS A 127 -7.98 7.26 -5.20
CA LYS A 127 -7.04 8.32 -5.63
C LYS A 127 -7.21 9.60 -4.82
N GLN A 128 -8.45 10.00 -4.51
CA GLN A 128 -8.73 11.19 -3.70
C GLN A 128 -8.20 11.04 -2.26
N HIS A 129 -8.38 9.86 -1.66
CA HIS A 129 -7.82 9.58 -0.34
C HIS A 129 -6.29 9.56 -0.35
N LEU A 130 -5.65 8.99 -1.38
CA LEU A 130 -4.19 9.04 -1.51
C LEU A 130 -3.64 10.47 -1.62
N ALA A 131 -4.27 11.32 -2.44
CA ALA A 131 -3.86 12.72 -2.57
C ALA A 131 -4.03 13.49 -1.25
N SER A 132 -5.07 13.17 -0.47
CA SER A 132 -5.27 13.77 0.84
C SER A 132 -4.21 13.28 1.86
N VAL A 133 -3.86 11.99 1.85
CA VAL A 133 -2.77 11.45 2.69
C VAL A 133 -1.45 12.15 2.37
N GLU A 134 -1.13 12.33 1.09
CA GLU A 134 0.08 13.07 0.67
C GLU A 134 0.10 14.47 1.30
N GLN A 135 -0.99 15.23 1.17
CA GLN A 135 -1.10 16.57 1.74
C GLN A 135 -1.00 16.58 3.27
N GLU A 136 -1.65 15.63 3.95
CA GLU A 136 -1.64 15.51 5.41
C GLU A 136 -0.24 15.16 5.92
N LEU A 137 0.47 14.25 5.24
CA LEU A 137 1.87 13.90 5.57
C LEU A 137 2.82 15.07 5.34
N ASP A 138 2.70 15.80 4.22
CA ASP A 138 3.54 16.96 3.91
C ASP A 138 3.36 18.12 4.89
N GLN A 139 2.17 18.23 5.48
CA GLN A 139 1.85 19.23 6.51
C GLN A 139 2.18 18.78 7.94
N GLY A 140 2.60 17.52 8.13
CA GLY A 140 2.86 16.94 9.45
C GLY A 140 1.59 16.67 10.27
N LEU A 141 0.43 16.53 9.62
CA LEU A 141 -0.85 16.18 10.22
C LEU A 141 -0.93 14.66 10.43
N TRP A 142 -0.09 14.14 11.33
CA TRP A 142 0.14 12.70 11.48
C TRP A 142 -1.11 11.93 11.94
N ALA A 143 -1.93 12.51 12.81
CA ALA A 143 -3.13 11.85 13.31
C ALA A 143 -4.18 11.72 12.21
N GLU A 144 -4.41 12.79 11.45
CA GLU A 144 -5.32 12.87 10.32
C GLU A 144 -4.89 11.92 9.20
N ALA A 145 -3.59 11.94 8.84
CA ALA A 145 -3.02 11.02 7.88
C ALA A 145 -3.19 9.55 8.35
N ALA A 146 -2.98 9.25 9.63
CA ALA A 146 -3.17 7.90 10.16
C ALA A 146 -4.63 7.45 10.04
N ASP A 147 -5.59 8.29 10.37
CA ASP A 147 -7.02 7.99 10.20
C ASP A 147 -7.39 7.79 8.74
N ARG A 148 -6.82 8.59 7.83
CA ARG A 148 -7.08 8.44 6.41
C ARG A 148 -6.44 7.18 5.82
N VAL A 149 -5.23 6.82 6.26
CA VAL A 149 -4.60 5.56 5.88
C VAL A 149 -5.43 4.36 6.36
N ARG A 150 -6.03 4.43 7.56
CA ARG A 150 -6.99 3.40 8.00
C ARG A 150 -8.15 3.28 7.02
N LYS A 151 -8.78 4.38 6.61
CA LYS A 151 -9.87 4.38 5.60
C LYS A 151 -9.42 3.80 4.26
N LEU A 152 -8.23 4.17 3.78
CA LEU A 152 -7.64 3.61 2.55
C LEU A 152 -7.51 2.09 2.59
N LYS A 153 -7.21 1.48 3.75
CA LYS A 153 -7.13 0.02 3.88
C LYS A 153 -8.47 -0.66 3.63
N PHE A 154 -9.59 -0.06 4.04
CA PHE A 154 -10.92 -0.58 3.74
C PHE A 154 -11.26 -0.46 2.26
N ILE A 155 -10.91 0.68 1.65
CA ILE A 155 -11.10 0.89 0.21
C ILE A 155 -10.24 -0.12 -0.60
N ALA A 156 -9.01 -0.38 -0.16
CA ALA A 156 -8.14 -1.38 -0.79
C ALA A 156 -8.73 -2.80 -0.69
N LYS A 157 -9.33 -3.15 0.44
CA LYS A 157 -10.07 -4.42 0.58
C LYS A 157 -11.25 -4.49 -0.39
N LEU A 158 -12.03 -3.41 -0.51
CA LEU A 158 -13.14 -3.34 -1.47
C LEU A 158 -12.66 -3.48 -2.92
N LYS A 159 -11.50 -2.90 -3.28
CA LYS A 159 -10.90 -3.11 -4.61
C LYS A 159 -10.54 -4.58 -4.86
N ASN A 160 -10.01 -5.29 -3.88
CA ASN A 160 -9.76 -6.73 -4.02
C ASN A 160 -11.08 -7.51 -4.16
N GLU A 161 -12.14 -7.10 -3.45
CA GLU A 161 -13.48 -7.71 -3.58
C GLU A 161 -14.04 -7.50 -5.01
N ILE A 162 -13.86 -6.31 -5.59
CA ILE A 162 -14.21 -6.01 -7.00
C ILE A 162 -13.46 -6.92 -7.97
N GLU A 163 -12.13 -7.06 -7.82
CA GLU A 163 -11.31 -7.94 -8.68
C GLU A 163 -11.82 -9.39 -8.64
N LEU A 164 -12.24 -9.89 -7.46
CA LEU A 164 -12.81 -11.22 -7.33
C LEU A 164 -14.19 -11.37 -7.99
N VAL A 165 -14.97 -10.29 -8.09
CA VAL A 165 -16.25 -10.30 -8.81
C VAL A 165 -16.00 -10.23 -10.32
N GLU A 166 -15.04 -9.40 -10.75
CA GLU A 166 -14.60 -9.30 -12.15
C GLU A 166 -14.15 -10.67 -12.68
N ASP A 167 -13.28 -11.35 -11.94
CA ASP A 167 -12.80 -12.70 -12.29
C ASP A 167 -13.94 -13.74 -12.40
N LYS A 168 -15.03 -13.58 -11.63
CA LYS A 168 -16.19 -14.49 -11.69
C LYS A 168 -17.15 -14.18 -12.84
N LEU A 169 -17.24 -12.92 -13.25
CA LEU A 169 -18.12 -12.48 -14.33
C LEU A 169 -17.46 -12.69 -15.71
N LEU A 170 -16.14 -12.48 -15.80
CA LEU A 170 -15.40 -12.46 -17.06
C LEU A 170 -14.48 -13.68 -17.28
N GLY A 171 -14.21 -14.47 -16.22
CA GLY A 171 -13.37 -15.68 -16.27
C GLY A 171 -14.12 -16.94 -16.64
#